data_AF-A0AA35PNS4-F1
#
_entry.id   AF-A0AA35PNS4-F1
#
_cell.length_a   1.000
_cell.length_b   1.000
_cell.length_c   1.000
_cell.angle_alpha   90.00
_cell.angle_beta   90.00
_cell.angle_gamma   90.00
#
_symmetry.space_group_name_H-M   'P 1'
#
loop_
_entity.id
_entity.type
_entity.pdbx_description
1 polymer ?
#
loop_
_entity_poly.entity_id
_entity_poly.type
_entity_poly.pdbx_seq_one_letter_code
_entity_poly.pdbx_strand_id
1 'polypeptide(L)'
;MDCKRSNLSILKEISPECSLEGQILKLRLQDFGHLMRREDSLEKTLMLGTMEGTRRRGQRRTRWLDSVLEATSMSLTKLREAVEDRSAWRALVQGVKQSRRVGHD
;
A
#
# COMPACT_ATOMS: atom_id res chain seq x y z
N MET A 1 22.97 -33.17 0.28
CA MET A 1 23.15 -32.59 1.63
C MET A 1 22.40 -31.27 1.65
N ASP A 2 21.08 -31.31 1.78
CA ASP A 2 20.26 -30.09 1.81
C ASP A 2 20.30 -29.50 3.22
N CYS A 3 21.17 -28.52 3.41
CA CYS A 3 21.19 -27.72 4.63
C CYS A 3 19.97 -26.80 4.58
N LYS A 4 18.95 -27.11 5.39
CA LYS A 4 17.78 -26.24 5.57
C LYS A 4 18.25 -24.87 6.06
N ARG A 5 18.26 -23.88 5.16
CA ARG A 5 18.49 -22.47 5.54
C ARG A 5 17.28 -21.96 6.32
N SER A 6 17.55 -21.20 7.38
CA SER A 6 16.49 -20.54 8.13
C SER A 6 16.12 -19.22 7.44
N ASN A 7 14.87 -18.79 7.57
CA ASN A 7 14.45 -17.47 7.08
C ASN A 7 15.29 -16.35 7.70
N LEU A 8 15.75 -16.54 8.95
CA LEU A 8 16.65 -15.61 9.64
C LEU A 8 18.02 -15.50 8.95
N SER A 9 18.63 -16.63 8.55
CA SER A 9 19.92 -16.57 7.85
C SER A 9 19.80 -15.90 6.48
N ILE A 10 18.69 -16.14 5.77
CA ILE A 10 18.41 -15.52 4.47
C ILE A 10 18.22 -14.00 4.61
N LEU A 11 17.50 -13.54 5.63
CA LEU A 11 17.29 -12.11 5.87
C LEU A 11 18.58 -11.36 6.23
N LYS A 12 19.48 -11.99 6.99
CA LYS A 12 20.81 -11.43 7.30
C LYS A 12 21.71 -11.36 6.05
N GLU A 13 21.62 -12.33 5.16
CA GLU A 13 22.40 -12.39 3.92
C GLU A 13 21.92 -11.35 2.90
N ILE A 14 20.60 -11.21 2.69
CA ILE A 14 20.03 -10.27 1.72
C ILE A 14 20.00 -8.83 2.27
N SER A 15 19.85 -8.68 3.59
CA SER A 15 19.84 -7.38 4.28
C SER A 15 18.99 -6.31 3.57
N PRO A 16 17.67 -6.55 3.35
CA PRO A 16 16.85 -5.67 2.55
C PRO A 16 16.57 -4.33 3.26
N GLU A 17 16.66 -3.23 2.52
CA GLU A 17 16.38 -1.87 3.05
C GLU A 17 14.96 -1.69 3.62
N CYS A 18 14.00 -2.52 3.19
CA CYS A 18 12.62 -2.48 3.65
C CYS A 18 12.00 -3.89 3.64
N SER A 19 11.09 -4.12 4.59
CA SER A 19 10.42 -5.40 4.71
C SER A 19 9.59 -5.73 3.46
N LEU A 20 9.30 -7.01 3.24
CA LEU A 20 8.41 -7.44 2.17
C LEU A 20 7.04 -6.74 2.26
N GLU A 21 6.53 -6.57 3.48
CA GLU A 21 5.28 -5.84 3.72
C GLU A 21 5.39 -4.36 3.31
N GLY A 22 6.52 -3.71 3.62
CA GLY A 22 6.80 -2.34 3.17
C GLY A 22 6.87 -2.22 1.65
N GLN A 23 7.47 -3.20 0.97
CA GLN A 23 7.53 -3.24 -0.50
C GLN A 23 6.15 -3.43 -1.13
N ILE A 24 5.36 -4.37 -0.62
CA ILE A 24 3.99 -4.62 -1.08
C ILE A 24 3.14 -3.36 -0.89
N LEU A 25 3.25 -2.70 0.26
CA LEU A 25 2.49 -1.50 0.54
C LEU A 25 2.89 -0.33 -0.36
N LYS A 26 4.17 -0.17 -0.65
CA LYS A 26 4.66 0.82 -1.61
C LYS A 26 4.03 0.61 -3.01
N LEU A 27 3.99 -0.64 -3.49
CA LEU A 27 3.35 -0.98 -4.76
C LEU A 27 1.86 -0.64 -4.75
N ARG A 28 1.14 -1.00 -3.68
CA ARG A 28 -0.29 -0.67 -3.54
C ARG A 28 -0.55 0.83 -3.57
N LEU A 29 0.29 1.62 -2.91
CA LEU A 29 0.19 3.08 -2.98
C LEU A 29 0.48 3.57 -4.41
N GLN A 30 1.53 3.08 -5.07
CA GLN A 30 1.81 3.46 -6.45
C GLN A 30 0.61 3.18 -7.39
N ASP A 31 0.00 2.01 -7.25
CA ASP A 31 -1.21 1.64 -7.98
C ASP A 31 -2.38 2.57 -7.65
N PHE A 32 -2.59 2.90 -6.37
CA PHE A 32 -3.60 3.86 -5.93
C PHE A 32 -3.40 5.25 -6.56
N GLY A 33 -2.19 5.77 -6.51
CA GLY A 33 -1.86 7.06 -7.10
C GLY A 33 -1.95 7.05 -8.63
N HIS A 34 -1.70 5.91 -9.28
CA HIS A 34 -1.92 5.76 -10.71
C HIS A 34 -3.41 5.79 -11.05
N LEU A 35 -4.20 4.99 -10.33
CA LEU A 35 -5.64 4.87 -10.50
C LEU A 35 -6.35 6.21 -10.26
N MET A 36 -6.01 6.91 -9.18
CA MET A 36 -6.67 8.14 -8.79
C MET A 36 -6.36 9.31 -9.73
N ARG A 37 -5.25 9.26 -10.48
CA ARG A 37 -4.89 10.27 -11.49
C ARG A 37 -5.49 10.02 -12.87
N ARG A 38 -5.97 8.80 -13.14
CA ARG A 38 -6.66 8.55 -14.41
C ARG A 38 -8.02 9.24 -14.39
N GLU A 39 -8.34 9.87 -15.51
CA GLU A 39 -9.67 10.39 -15.80
C GLU A 39 -10.56 9.21 -16.23
N ASP A 40 -11.79 9.16 -15.68
CA ASP A 40 -12.90 8.29 -16.09
C ASP A 40 -12.58 6.81 -16.37
N SER A 41 -11.71 6.19 -15.56
CA SER A 41 -11.48 4.74 -15.62
C SER A 41 -12.57 3.97 -14.87
N LEU A 42 -13.03 2.86 -15.48
CA LEU A 42 -13.99 1.96 -14.85
C LEU A 42 -13.48 1.44 -13.50
N GLU A 43 -12.18 1.16 -13.38
CA GLU A 43 -11.61 0.72 -12.10
C GLU A 43 -11.72 1.79 -11.01
N LYS A 44 -11.52 3.08 -11.36
CA LYS A 44 -11.64 4.20 -10.41
C LYS A 44 -13.09 4.36 -9.95
N THR A 45 -14.03 4.32 -10.89
CA THR A 45 -15.48 4.41 -10.60
C THR A 45 -15.96 3.24 -9.76
N LEU A 46 -15.55 2.01 -10.09
CA LEU A 46 -15.91 0.82 -9.30
C LEU A 46 -15.35 0.89 -7.88
N MET A 47 -14.09 1.30 -7.71
CA MET A 47 -13.47 1.35 -6.39
C MET A 47 -14.05 2.45 -5.51
N LEU A 48 -14.37 3.62 -6.07
CA LEU A 48 -15.06 4.69 -5.34
C LEU A 48 -16.52 4.32 -5.04
N GLY A 49 -17.25 3.80 -6.03
CA GLY A 49 -18.65 3.41 -5.91
C GLY A 49 -18.88 2.19 -4.99
N THR A 50 -17.89 1.31 -4.82
CA THR A 50 -17.96 0.23 -3.81
C THR A 50 -17.99 0.74 -2.37
N MET A 51 -17.65 2.01 -2.12
CA MET A 51 -17.63 2.61 -0.78
C MET A 51 -18.96 3.28 -0.38
N GLU A 52 -19.78 3.71 -1.35
CA GLU A 52 -21.11 4.34 -1.10
C GLU A 52 -22.25 3.33 -0.88
N GLY A 53 -22.04 2.04 -1.15
CA GLY A 53 -23.08 1.01 -1.08
C GLY A 53 -23.03 0.13 0.18
N THR A 54 -24.14 0.03 0.92
CA THR A 54 -24.29 -0.90 2.05
C THR A 54 -24.50 -2.34 1.56
N ARG A 55 -23.42 -3.10 1.28
CA ARG A 55 -23.53 -4.51 0.86
C ARG A 55 -23.41 -5.52 2.01
N ARG A 56 -24.16 -6.62 1.89
CA ARG A 56 -24.41 -7.66 2.91
C ARG A 56 -23.14 -8.39 3.38
N ARG A 57 -23.10 -8.67 4.68
CA ARG A 57 -22.09 -9.42 5.44
C ARG A 57 -21.75 -10.76 4.75
N GLY A 58 -20.53 -10.90 4.22
CA GLY A 58 -20.05 -12.19 3.66
C GLY A 58 -18.86 -12.13 2.70
N GLN A 59 -18.55 -11.00 2.06
CA GLN A 59 -17.51 -10.95 1.01
C GLN A 59 -16.24 -10.24 1.50
N ARG A 60 -15.20 -11.00 1.86
CA ARG A 60 -13.87 -10.46 2.16
C ARG A 60 -13.13 -10.10 0.86
N ARG A 61 -13.26 -8.85 0.40
CA ARG A 61 -12.28 -8.25 -0.53
C ARG A 61 -12.24 -6.71 -0.48
N THR A 62 -12.21 -6.13 0.73
CA THR A 62 -11.89 -4.69 0.97
C THR A 62 -10.44 -4.45 1.39
N ARG A 63 -9.64 -5.51 1.61
CA ARG A 63 -8.29 -5.40 2.20
C ARG A 63 -7.33 -4.46 1.47
N TRP A 64 -7.46 -4.24 0.17
CA TRP A 64 -6.52 -3.38 -0.56
C TRP A 64 -6.71 -1.90 -0.18
N LEU A 65 -7.95 -1.38 -0.24
CA LEU A 65 -8.25 -0.01 0.17
C LEU A 65 -8.05 0.17 1.68
N ASP A 66 -8.52 -0.79 2.48
CA ASP A 66 -8.30 -0.78 3.93
C ASP A 66 -6.80 -0.72 4.25
N SER A 67 -5.96 -1.51 3.54
CA SER A 67 -4.51 -1.47 3.76
C SER A 67 -3.85 -0.15 3.35
N VAL A 68 -4.43 0.58 2.39
CA VAL A 68 -3.97 1.92 2.01
C VAL A 68 -4.37 2.95 3.06
N LEU A 69 -5.60 2.88 3.57
CA LEU A 69 -6.11 3.76 4.61
C LEU A 69 -5.35 3.56 5.94
N GLU A 70 -5.21 2.31 6.39
CA GLU A 70 -4.47 1.97 7.62
C GLU A 70 -2.99 2.36 7.54
N ALA A 71 -2.37 2.23 6.36
CA ALA A 71 -0.97 2.60 6.17
C ALA A 71 -0.70 4.10 6.19
N THR A 72 -1.69 4.89 5.82
CA THR A 72 -1.56 6.35 5.67
C THR A 72 -2.22 7.11 6.81
N SER A 73 -3.09 6.44 7.58
CA SER A 73 -3.95 7.04 8.60
C SER A 73 -4.77 8.22 8.07
N MET A 74 -5.06 8.22 6.77
CA MET A 74 -5.77 9.29 6.08
C MET A 74 -7.14 8.80 5.59
N SER A 75 -8.11 9.72 5.50
CA SER A 75 -9.37 9.45 4.82
C SER A 75 -9.17 9.38 3.31
N LEU A 76 -10.09 8.71 2.61
CA LEU A 76 -10.08 8.61 1.14
C LEU A 76 -10.09 10.01 0.47
N THR A 77 -10.82 10.96 1.04
CA THR A 77 -10.85 12.36 0.56
C THR A 77 -9.47 13.02 0.63
N LYS A 78 -8.79 12.92 1.77
CA LYS A 78 -7.42 13.46 1.95
C LYS A 78 -6.41 12.77 1.05
N LEU A 79 -6.54 11.45 0.86
CA LEU A 79 -5.69 10.72 -0.07
C LEU A 79 -5.89 11.17 -1.51
N ARG A 80 -7.13 11.47 -1.92
CA ARG A 80 -7.42 11.98 -3.26
C ARG A 80 -6.75 13.34 -3.48
N GLU A 81 -6.90 14.26 -2.52
CA GLU A 81 -6.23 15.57 -2.55
C GLU A 81 -4.70 15.42 -2.60
N ALA A 82 -4.12 14.52 -1.80
CA ALA A 82 -2.68 14.27 -1.78
C ALA A 82 -2.16 13.65 -3.08
N VAL A 83 -2.98 12.91 -3.83
CA VAL A 83 -2.57 12.32 -5.11
C VAL A 83 -2.42 13.39 -6.20
N GLU A 84 -3.23 14.44 -6.16
CA GLU A 84 -3.18 15.58 -7.10
C GLU A 84 -1.84 16.32 -7.00
N ASP A 85 -1.36 16.54 -5.77
CA ASP A 85 0.00 17.02 -5.55
C ASP A 85 1.03 15.87 -5.72
N ARG A 86 1.65 15.81 -6.90
CA ARG A 86 2.67 14.80 -7.21
C ARG A 86 3.87 14.81 -6.24
N SER A 87 4.23 15.96 -5.69
CA SER A 87 5.36 16.08 -4.76
C SER A 87 4.98 15.55 -3.38
N ALA A 88 3.82 15.95 -2.86
CA ALA A 88 3.27 15.43 -1.61
C ALA A 88 3.02 13.92 -1.70
N TRP A 89 2.49 13.44 -2.83
CA TRP A 89 2.29 12.01 -3.05
C TRP A 89 3.59 11.20 -2.98
N ARG A 90 4.65 11.68 -3.65
CA ARG A 90 5.96 11.01 -3.59
C ARG A 90 6.50 11.00 -2.16
N ALA A 91 6.39 12.12 -1.43
CA ALA A 91 6.82 12.20 -0.05
C ALA A 91 6.07 11.21 0.85
N LEU A 92 4.75 11.10 0.70
CA LEU A 92 3.91 10.16 1.44
C LEU A 92 4.32 8.70 1.17
N VAL A 93 4.50 8.32 -0.09
CA VAL A 93 4.95 6.97 -0.47
C VAL A 93 6.33 6.64 0.12
N GLN A 94 7.25 7.61 0.15
CA GLN A 94 8.57 7.42 0.75
C GLN A 94 8.52 7.38 2.29
N GLY A 95 7.62 8.14 2.92
CA GLY A 95 7.40 8.11 4.37
C GLY A 95 6.90 6.74 4.84
N VAL A 96 5.97 6.14 4.10
CA VAL A 96 5.46 4.79 4.40
C VAL A 96 6.53 3.69 4.17
N LYS A 97 7.46 3.87 3.20
CA LYS A 97 8.64 2.98 3.08
C LYS A 97 9.51 3.06 4.35
N GLN A 98 9.66 4.25 4.92
CA GLN A 98 10.55 4.50 6.06
C GLN A 98 9.99 3.95 7.37
N SER A 99 8.67 4.01 7.58
CA SER A 99 8.02 3.47 8.79
C SER A 99 8.06 1.93 8.87
N ARG A 100 8.38 1.24 7.77
CA ARG A 100 8.54 -0.23 7.70
C ARG A 100 9.93 -0.69 7.30
N ARG A 101 10.96 0.13 7.58
CA ARG A 101 12.35 -0.33 7.50
C ARG A 101 12.55 -1.51 8.44
N VAL A 102 13.33 -2.49 8.00
CA VAL A 102 13.75 -3.58 8.89
C VAL A 102 14.68 -2.94 9.92
N GLY A 103 14.36 -3.06 11.21
CA GLY A 103 15.26 -2.64 12.28
C GLY A 103 16.55 -3.43 12.16
N HIS A 104 17.65 -2.73 11.92
CA HIS A 104 18.99 -3.29 12.06
C HIS A 104 19.38 -3.11 13.52
N ASP A 105 19.08 -4.12 14.34
CA ASP A 105 19.74 -4.30 15.64
C ASP A 105 21.10 -4.98 15.43
#